data_AF-A0A373LRN0-F1
#
_entry.id   AF-A0A373LRN0-F1
#
_cell.length_a   1.000
_cell.length_b   1.000
_cell.length_c   1.000
_cell.angle_alpha   90.00
_cell.angle_beta   90.00
_cell.angle_gamma   90.00
#
_symmetry.space_group_name_H-M   'P 1'
#
loop_
_entity.id
_entity.type
_entity.pdbx_description
1 polymer ?
#
loop_
_entity_poly.entity_id
_entity_poly.type
_entity_poly.pdbx_seq_one_letter_code
_entity_poly.pdbx_strand_id
1 'polypeptide(L)'
;MKNKQKTIKIIGSVAIILIAILVITKIITYNVGNKSIFSVFFKGQDSNVAGKLLESPHEIKKIGKYSIELDQQLYDSKTGVGYLLFKIKKENGVPEINLNDSGQCSGIGFGENQRLYFEVGASNNTTYEIKGNTLYAYMDFIKDKDKDFYVKLGDYQTRKEYNFNIKDTNYVKTYKDGDTTVEISPLGVSISAKEKSAGMSLVVYTDKGKKELINTKKDIGTNAHESSEVYKGKSKSYQYILKFKNLLDIFKIEKIEFNGKSE
;
A
#
# COMPACT_ATOMS: atom_id res chain seq x y z
N MET A 1 -8.01 50.88 36.79
CA MET A 1 -7.24 49.62 36.64
C MET A 1 -8.10 48.35 36.55
N LYS A 2 -9.18 48.20 37.34
CA LYS A 2 -10.03 46.98 37.35
C LYS A 2 -10.67 46.62 35.99
N ASN A 3 -11.10 47.59 35.18
CA ASN A 3 -11.71 47.32 33.87
C ASN A 3 -10.72 46.79 32.83
N LYS A 4 -9.47 47.29 32.79
CA LYS A 4 -8.43 46.76 31.89
C LYS A 4 -8.12 45.28 32.17
N GLN A 5 -8.06 44.88 33.44
CA GLN A 5 -7.83 43.47 33.81
C GLN A 5 -9.01 42.55 33.45
N LYS A 6 -10.26 43.03 33.54
CA LYS A 6 -11.44 42.29 33.05
C LYS A 6 -11.42 42.11 31.52
N THR A 7 -11.10 43.16 30.77
CA THR A 7 -11.03 43.10 29.29
C THR A 7 -9.91 42.17 28.80
N ILE A 8 -8.73 42.21 29.44
CA ILE A 8 -7.61 41.32 29.10
C ILE A 8 -7.96 39.85 29.37
N LYS A 9 -8.67 39.55 30.48
CA LYS A 9 -9.14 38.19 30.77
C LYS A 9 -10.15 37.69 29.72
N ILE A 10 -11.11 38.53 29.31
CA ILE A 10 -12.11 38.16 28.30
C ILE A 10 -11.45 37.89 26.93
N ILE A 11 -10.51 38.76 26.50
CA ILE A 11 -9.79 38.59 25.23
C ILE A 11 -8.93 37.30 25.26
N GLY A 12 -8.25 37.03 26.37
CA GLY A 12 -7.48 35.79 26.55
C GLY A 12 -8.36 34.53 26.48
N SER A 13 -9.54 34.55 27.12
CA SER A 13 -10.49 33.44 27.05
C SER A 13 -11.05 33.21 25.64
N VAL A 14 -11.34 34.27 24.89
CA VAL A 14 -11.82 34.17 23.50
C VAL A 14 -10.74 33.61 22.58
N ALA A 15 -9.47 34.03 22.74
CA ALA A 15 -8.36 33.51 21.96
C ALA A 15 -8.12 32.01 22.20
N ILE A 16 -8.21 31.54 23.45
CA ILE A 16 -8.07 30.11 23.79
C ILE A 16 -9.20 29.28 23.17
N ILE A 17 -10.44 29.78 23.19
CA ILE A 17 -11.58 29.10 22.58
C ILE A 17 -11.41 29.01 21.05
N LEU A 18 -10.93 30.09 20.40
CA LEU A 18 -10.63 30.10 18.97
C LEU A 18 -9.53 29.09 18.61
N ILE A 19 -8.45 29.02 19.40
CA ILE A 19 -7.38 28.03 19.20
C ILE A 19 -7.92 26.62 19.40
N ALA A 20 -8.73 26.38 20.44
CA ALA A 20 -9.34 25.07 20.69
C ALA A 20 -10.26 24.65 19.53
N ILE A 21 -11.09 25.56 19.01
CA ILE A 21 -11.96 25.28 17.85
C ILE A 21 -11.12 24.98 16.61
N LEU A 22 -10.03 25.71 16.35
CA LEU A 22 -9.12 25.46 15.23
C LEU A 22 -8.40 24.12 15.34
N VAL A 23 -7.96 23.75 16.54
CA VAL A 23 -7.32 22.43 16.81
C VAL A 23 -8.35 21.32 16.65
N ILE A 24 -9.56 21.49 17.21
CA ILE A 24 -10.65 20.53 17.09
C ILE A 24 -11.11 20.40 15.63
N THR A 25 -11.22 21.48 14.85
CA THR A 25 -11.54 21.38 13.41
C THR A 25 -10.43 20.72 12.63
N LYS A 26 -9.15 20.94 12.96
CA LYS A 26 -8.04 20.21 12.33
C LYS A 26 -8.10 18.71 12.62
N ILE A 27 -8.40 18.32 13.86
CA ILE A 27 -8.55 16.93 14.30
C ILE A 27 -9.82 16.29 13.68
N ILE A 28 -10.96 16.98 13.70
CA ILE A 28 -12.22 16.50 13.10
C ILE A 28 -12.08 16.42 11.57
N THR A 29 -11.42 17.35 10.90
CA THR A 29 -11.14 17.24 9.45
C THR A 29 -10.20 16.08 9.14
N TYR A 30 -9.29 15.74 10.07
CA TYR A 30 -8.44 14.56 9.96
C TYR A 30 -9.21 13.24 10.20
N ASN A 31 -10.30 13.26 10.98
CA ASN A 31 -11.07 12.08 11.36
C ASN A 31 -12.36 11.87 10.55
N VAL A 32 -12.95 12.91 9.96
CA VAL A 32 -14.18 12.83 9.16
C VAL A 32 -13.83 12.43 7.73
N GLY A 33 -13.47 11.16 7.57
CA GLY A 33 -13.41 10.46 6.29
C GLY A 33 -12.09 10.53 5.54
N ASN A 34 -10.95 10.61 6.22
CA ASN A 34 -9.65 10.38 5.58
C ASN A 34 -9.59 8.94 5.08
N LYS A 35 -9.58 8.78 3.76
CA LYS A 35 -9.37 7.48 3.12
C LYS A 35 -7.93 7.07 3.37
N SER A 36 -7.74 5.87 3.88
CA SER A 36 -6.45 5.22 4.11
C SER A 36 -6.34 3.95 3.27
N ILE A 37 -5.11 3.46 3.10
CA ILE A 37 -4.83 2.13 2.54
C ILE A 37 -5.69 1.07 3.23
N PHE A 38 -5.81 1.10 4.56
CA PHE A 38 -6.63 0.12 5.30
C PHE A 38 -8.12 0.23 5.00
N SER A 39 -8.66 1.44 4.89
CA SER A 39 -10.07 1.64 4.58
C SER A 39 -10.46 1.15 3.18
N VAL A 40 -9.49 1.02 2.27
CA VAL A 40 -9.71 0.58 0.88
C VAL A 40 -9.40 -0.90 0.72
N PHE A 41 -8.21 -1.35 1.13
CA PHE A 41 -7.72 -2.70 0.87
C PHE A 41 -7.98 -3.70 2.00
N PHE A 42 -8.18 -3.23 3.25
CA PHE A 42 -8.27 -4.07 4.44
C PHE A 42 -9.51 -3.72 5.29
N LYS A 43 -10.64 -3.49 4.63
CA LYS A 43 -11.91 -3.05 5.26
C LYS A 43 -12.26 -3.90 6.49
N GLY A 44 -12.48 -3.24 7.62
CA GLY A 44 -12.86 -3.87 8.88
C GLY A 44 -11.68 -4.38 9.73
N GLN A 45 -10.43 -4.08 9.35
CA GLN A 45 -9.25 -4.41 10.13
C GLN A 45 -8.61 -3.16 10.77
N ASP A 46 -9.16 -2.73 11.91
CA ASP A 46 -8.60 -1.67 12.77
C ASP A 46 -7.49 -2.21 13.71
N SER A 47 -6.60 -3.05 13.20
CA SER A 47 -5.68 -3.80 14.04
C SER A 47 -4.41 -3.02 14.43
N ASN A 48 -3.88 -3.30 15.62
CA ASN A 48 -2.56 -2.84 16.07
C ASN A 48 -1.39 -3.16 15.10
N VAL A 49 -1.56 -4.16 14.22
CA VAL A 49 -0.58 -4.54 13.19
C VAL A 49 -0.55 -3.49 12.08
N ALA A 50 -1.73 -3.00 11.66
CA ALA A 50 -1.88 -2.00 10.61
C ALA A 50 -1.12 -0.71 10.94
N GLY A 51 -1.27 -0.19 12.16
CA GLY A 51 -0.60 1.04 12.60
C GLY A 51 0.93 0.96 12.66
N LYS A 52 1.50 -0.25 12.86
CA LYS A 52 2.97 -0.44 12.91
C LYS A 52 3.62 -0.51 11.53
N LEU A 53 2.86 -0.92 10.51
CA LEU A 53 3.37 -1.11 9.16
C LEU A 53 3.21 0.15 8.31
N LEU A 54 2.17 0.94 8.58
CA LEU A 54 1.83 2.12 7.79
C LEU A 54 2.87 3.21 7.98
N GLU A 55 3.50 3.59 6.87
CA GLU A 55 4.27 4.81 6.82
C GLU A 55 3.48 5.93 6.15
N SER A 56 3.71 7.16 6.58
CA SER A 56 3.15 8.37 5.97
C SER A 56 4.29 9.29 5.55
N PRO A 57 4.88 9.08 4.36
CA PRO A 57 6.10 9.78 3.95
C PRO A 57 5.88 11.27 3.72
N HIS A 58 4.67 11.65 3.27
CA HIS A 58 4.33 13.01 2.87
C HIS A 58 5.31 13.60 1.83
N GLU A 59 5.82 12.74 0.93
CA GLU A 59 6.69 13.18 -0.17
C GLU A 59 5.84 13.85 -1.24
N ILE A 60 6.09 15.13 -1.51
CA ILE A 60 5.29 15.94 -2.44
C ILE A 60 6.09 16.31 -3.69
N LYS A 61 5.49 16.08 -4.86
CA LYS A 61 5.96 16.58 -6.17
C LYS A 61 4.98 17.65 -6.67
N LYS A 62 5.51 18.83 -7.02
CA LYS A 62 4.73 19.91 -7.64
C LYS A 62 5.03 19.96 -9.14
N ILE A 63 3.98 19.91 -9.96
CA ILE A 63 4.08 19.92 -11.42
C ILE A 63 3.05 20.89 -11.98
N GLY A 64 3.50 22.07 -12.40
CA GLY A 64 2.60 23.17 -12.76
C GLY A 64 1.65 23.47 -11.60
N LYS A 65 0.35 23.38 -11.87
CA LYS A 65 -0.73 23.59 -10.89
C LYS A 65 -1.11 22.36 -10.06
N TYR A 66 -0.43 21.23 -10.25
CA TYR A 66 -0.73 19.99 -9.53
C TYR A 66 0.26 19.76 -8.40
N SER A 67 -0.25 19.25 -7.28
CA SER A 67 0.52 18.74 -6.16
C SER A 67 0.17 17.26 -5.99
N ILE A 68 1.17 16.39 -6.10
CA ILE A 68 1.03 14.94 -5.96
C ILE A 68 1.83 14.52 -4.73
N GLU A 69 1.14 13.99 -3.73
CA GLU A 69 1.70 13.58 -2.46
C GLU A 69 1.63 12.07 -2.31
N LEU A 70 2.75 11.40 -2.03
CA LEU A 70 2.74 10.06 -1.46
C LEU A 70 2.34 10.16 0.02
N ASP A 71 1.06 9.93 0.28
CA ASP A 71 0.45 10.14 1.60
C ASP A 71 0.65 8.94 2.52
N GLN A 72 0.48 7.73 1.99
CA GLN A 72 0.68 6.50 2.73
C GLN A 72 1.37 5.43 1.88
N GLN A 73 2.13 4.56 2.54
CA GLN A 73 2.71 3.38 1.92
C GLN A 73 2.72 2.18 2.87
N LEU A 74 2.62 1.00 2.26
CA LEU A 74 2.94 -0.31 2.82
C LEU A 74 3.72 -1.06 1.76
N TYR A 75 4.94 -1.50 2.06
CA TYR A 75 5.70 -2.30 1.12
C TYR A 75 6.61 -3.25 1.88
N ASP A 76 6.64 -4.49 1.42
CA ASP A 76 7.54 -5.50 1.95
C ASP A 76 8.38 -6.08 0.79
N SER A 77 9.68 -5.76 0.78
CA SER A 77 10.52 -6.09 -0.38
C SER A 77 10.78 -7.59 -0.53
N LYS A 78 10.72 -8.35 0.56
CA LYS A 78 10.94 -9.80 0.58
C LYS A 78 9.77 -10.54 -0.04
N THR A 79 8.54 -10.16 0.33
CA THR A 79 7.33 -10.73 -0.27
C THR A 79 6.96 -10.09 -1.61
N GLY A 80 7.48 -8.89 -1.89
CA GLY A 80 7.19 -8.15 -3.11
C GLY A 80 5.81 -7.49 -3.14
N VAL A 81 5.05 -7.56 -2.03
CA VAL A 81 3.68 -7.04 -1.95
C VAL A 81 3.71 -5.60 -1.44
N GLY A 82 2.96 -4.71 -2.08
CA GLY A 82 2.80 -3.35 -1.57
C GLY A 82 1.50 -2.65 -1.96
N TYR A 83 1.26 -1.55 -1.26
CA TYR A 83 0.10 -0.69 -1.37
C TYR A 83 0.52 0.77 -1.19
N LEU A 84 0.01 1.67 -2.01
CA LEU A 84 0.30 3.10 -1.96
C LEU A 84 -0.98 3.91 -1.99
N LEU A 85 -0.92 5.07 -1.35
CA LEU A 85 -1.95 6.10 -1.44
C LEU A 85 -1.32 7.42 -1.87
N PHE A 86 -1.78 7.92 -3.01
CA PHE A 86 -1.46 9.26 -3.46
C PHE A 86 -2.63 10.23 -3.25
N LYS A 87 -2.33 11.44 -2.78
CA LYS A 87 -3.25 12.58 -2.78
C LYS A 87 -2.83 13.54 -3.88
N ILE A 88 -3.73 13.78 -4.82
CA ILE A 88 -3.51 14.68 -5.95
C ILE A 88 -4.44 15.88 -5.79
N LYS A 89 -3.86 17.08 -5.82
CA LYS A 89 -4.57 18.36 -5.74
C LYS A 89 -4.23 19.22 -6.93
N LYS A 90 -5.17 20.06 -7.34
CA LYS A 90 -5.02 21.05 -8.39
C LYS A 90 -5.31 22.44 -7.81
N GLU A 91 -4.51 23.44 -8.17
CA GLU A 91 -4.80 24.82 -7.80
C GLU A 91 -6.16 25.25 -8.35
N ASN A 92 -6.98 25.84 -7.49
CA ASN A 92 -8.30 26.38 -7.82
C ASN A 92 -9.24 25.39 -8.53
N GLY A 93 -9.18 24.09 -8.19
CA GLY A 93 -10.10 23.11 -8.76
C GLY A 93 -9.85 21.67 -8.35
N VAL A 94 -10.49 20.76 -9.08
CA VAL A 94 -10.35 19.31 -8.93
C VAL A 94 -9.45 18.78 -10.04
N PRO A 95 -8.50 17.87 -9.77
CA PRO A 95 -7.74 17.20 -10.83
C PRO A 95 -8.67 16.45 -11.79
N GLU A 96 -8.43 16.60 -13.08
CA GLU A 96 -9.19 15.93 -14.14
C GLU A 96 -8.80 14.46 -14.24
N ILE A 97 -9.79 13.59 -14.37
CA ILE A 97 -9.58 12.17 -14.67
C ILE A 97 -10.87 11.60 -15.25
N ASN A 98 -10.74 10.68 -16.20
CA ASN A 98 -11.88 9.90 -16.69
C ASN A 98 -11.85 8.53 -16.00
N LEU A 99 -12.93 8.17 -15.32
CA LEU A 99 -13.04 6.92 -14.58
C LEU A 99 -14.11 6.01 -15.20
N ASN A 100 -13.85 4.70 -15.16
CA ASN A 100 -14.90 3.70 -15.36
C ASN A 100 -15.64 3.42 -14.03
N ASP A 101 -16.68 2.58 -14.08
CA ASP A 101 -17.50 2.21 -12.91
C ASP A 101 -16.71 1.50 -11.79
N SER A 102 -15.56 0.91 -12.13
CA SER A 102 -14.63 0.28 -11.19
C SER A 102 -13.66 1.28 -10.56
N GLY A 103 -13.77 2.57 -10.86
CA GLY A 103 -12.86 3.61 -10.39
C GLY A 103 -11.46 3.56 -11.03
N GLN A 104 -11.29 2.84 -12.13
CA GLN A 104 -10.02 2.81 -12.87
C GLN A 104 -9.99 3.94 -13.90
N CYS A 105 -8.78 4.45 -14.18
CA CYS A 105 -8.60 5.42 -15.24
C CYS A 105 -8.96 4.80 -16.60
N SER A 106 -9.94 5.38 -17.30
CA SER A 106 -10.35 4.96 -18.64
C SER A 106 -9.51 5.62 -19.76
N GLY A 107 -8.67 6.58 -19.39
CA GLY A 107 -7.69 7.23 -20.27
C GLY A 107 -6.26 6.78 -20.02
N ILE A 108 -5.30 7.52 -20.59
CA ILE A 108 -3.85 7.29 -20.41
C ILE A 108 -3.28 7.96 -19.15
N GLY A 109 -4.09 8.73 -18.41
CA GLY A 109 -3.64 9.49 -17.27
C GLY A 109 -4.68 10.46 -16.71
N PHE A 110 -4.21 11.37 -15.86
CA PHE A 110 -4.97 12.41 -15.18
C PHE A 110 -4.37 13.80 -15.43
N GLY A 111 -5.07 14.84 -14.96
CA GLY A 111 -4.79 16.23 -15.26
C GLY A 111 -5.26 16.64 -16.66
N GLU A 112 -5.21 17.94 -16.93
CA GLU A 112 -5.54 18.52 -18.23
C GLU A 112 -4.92 17.75 -19.39
N ASN A 113 -5.77 17.37 -20.35
CA ASN A 113 -5.39 16.58 -21.52
C ASN A 113 -4.71 15.24 -21.16
N GLN A 114 -5.01 14.66 -19.99
CA GLN A 114 -4.45 13.39 -19.50
C GLN A 114 -2.92 13.39 -19.42
N ARG A 115 -2.35 14.55 -19.06
CA ARG A 115 -0.91 14.82 -19.10
C ARG A 115 -0.08 13.98 -18.13
N LEU A 116 -0.61 13.63 -16.96
CA LEU A 116 0.14 13.00 -15.87
C LEU A 116 -0.26 11.53 -15.70
N TYR A 117 0.72 10.65 -15.47
CA TYR A 117 0.45 9.22 -15.30
C TYR A 117 1.43 8.57 -14.33
N PHE A 118 0.99 7.51 -13.64
CA PHE A 118 1.89 6.69 -12.82
C PHE A 118 2.52 5.61 -13.67
N GLU A 119 3.82 5.40 -13.49
CA GLU A 119 4.58 4.28 -14.04
C GLU A 119 5.16 3.47 -12.88
N VAL A 120 4.97 2.16 -12.93
CA VAL A 120 5.30 1.26 -11.82
C VAL A 120 6.08 0.08 -12.36
N GLY A 121 7.28 -0.15 -11.82
CA GLY A 121 8.12 -1.32 -12.13
C GLY A 121 7.63 -2.59 -11.46
N ALA A 122 6.33 -2.90 -11.53
CA ALA A 122 5.69 -4.05 -10.90
C ALA A 122 4.34 -4.35 -11.57
N SER A 123 3.81 -5.55 -11.36
CA SER A 123 2.40 -5.81 -11.68
C SER A 123 1.54 -5.01 -10.71
N ASN A 124 0.70 -4.10 -11.20
CA ASN A 124 -0.05 -3.19 -10.35
C ASN A 124 -1.49 -3.01 -10.84
N ASN A 125 -2.35 -2.58 -9.91
CA ASN A 125 -3.67 -2.06 -10.19
C ASN A 125 -3.85 -0.75 -9.42
N THR A 126 -4.42 0.24 -10.09
CA THR A 126 -4.67 1.56 -9.51
C THR A 126 -6.14 1.90 -9.65
N THR A 127 -6.76 2.22 -8.53
CA THR A 127 -8.12 2.74 -8.45
C THR A 127 -8.09 4.17 -7.95
N TYR A 128 -9.06 4.96 -8.35
CA TYR A 128 -9.11 6.39 -8.10
C TYR A 128 -10.48 6.77 -7.52
N GLU A 129 -10.47 7.79 -6.67
CA GLU A 129 -11.68 8.37 -6.10
C GLU A 129 -11.52 9.87 -5.97
N ILE A 130 -12.52 10.64 -6.42
CA ILE A 130 -12.60 12.07 -6.18
C ILE A 130 -13.39 12.30 -4.90
N LYS A 131 -12.79 12.99 -3.93
CA LYS A 131 -13.48 13.45 -2.72
C LYS A 131 -13.17 14.92 -2.45
N GLY A 132 -14.19 15.76 -2.58
CA GLY A 132 -14.02 17.21 -2.58
C GLY A 132 -13.08 17.63 -3.72
N ASN A 133 -12.06 18.42 -3.39
CA ASN A 133 -11.07 18.90 -4.37
C ASN A 133 -9.80 18.04 -4.47
N THR A 134 -9.85 16.81 -3.96
CA THR A 134 -8.70 15.89 -3.97
C THR A 134 -9.06 14.65 -4.77
N LEU A 135 -8.19 14.29 -5.70
CA LEU A 135 -8.18 13.00 -6.36
C LEU A 135 -7.25 12.07 -5.56
N TYR A 136 -7.78 10.96 -5.09
CA TYR A 136 -7.02 9.91 -4.42
C TYR A 136 -6.69 8.81 -5.42
N ALA A 137 -5.46 8.32 -5.42
CA ALA A 137 -5.07 7.14 -6.17
C ALA A 137 -4.61 6.05 -5.19
N TYR A 138 -5.33 4.93 -5.16
CA TYR A 138 -5.02 3.75 -4.38
C TYR A 138 -4.39 2.72 -5.30
N MET A 139 -3.16 2.33 -5.00
CA MET A 139 -2.42 1.38 -5.80
C MET A 139 -2.11 0.15 -4.98
N ASP A 140 -2.33 -1.02 -5.56
CA ASP A 140 -1.78 -2.29 -5.07
C ASP A 140 -0.83 -2.87 -6.11
N PHE A 141 0.26 -3.49 -5.67
CA PHE A 141 1.25 -4.05 -6.57
C PHE A 141 1.93 -5.31 -6.03
N ILE A 142 2.44 -6.11 -6.97
CA ILE A 142 3.27 -7.29 -6.75
C ILE A 142 4.54 -7.13 -7.60
N LYS A 143 5.68 -7.09 -6.93
CA LYS A 143 7.01 -6.97 -7.51
C LYS A 143 7.71 -8.33 -7.47
N ASP A 144 8.03 -8.87 -8.64
CA ASP A 144 8.93 -10.03 -8.78
C ASP A 144 10.30 -9.76 -8.15
N LYS A 145 10.89 -10.74 -7.49
CA LYS A 145 12.15 -10.59 -6.72
C LYS A 145 13.29 -10.06 -7.59
N ASP A 146 13.40 -10.56 -8.81
CA ASP A 146 14.52 -10.31 -9.74
C ASP A 146 14.31 -9.08 -10.66
N LYS A 147 13.28 -8.27 -10.42
CA LYS A 147 12.99 -7.06 -11.21
C LYS A 147 13.33 -5.79 -10.45
N ASP A 148 13.83 -4.77 -11.15
CA ASP A 148 13.98 -3.44 -10.56
C ASP A 148 12.61 -2.86 -10.20
N PHE A 149 12.52 -2.19 -9.06
CA PHE A 149 11.28 -1.56 -8.59
C PHE A 149 11.42 -0.05 -8.57
N TYR A 150 10.40 0.61 -9.11
CA TYR A 150 10.26 2.05 -9.09
C TYR A 150 8.78 2.42 -9.11
N VAL A 151 8.49 3.59 -8.54
CA VAL A 151 7.19 4.25 -8.69
C VAL A 151 7.48 5.68 -9.13
N LYS A 152 7.01 6.02 -10.32
CA LYS A 152 7.26 7.30 -10.96
C LYS A 152 5.97 7.96 -11.36
N LEU A 153 6.02 9.28 -11.42
CA LEU A 153 5.04 10.09 -12.11
C LEU A 153 5.66 10.61 -13.39
N GLY A 154 5.06 10.29 -14.53
CA GLY A 154 5.44 10.81 -15.84
C GLY A 154 4.58 11.99 -16.25
N ASP A 155 5.15 12.89 -17.04
CA ASP A 155 4.49 14.04 -17.63
C ASP A 155 4.64 14.02 -19.16
N TYR A 156 3.56 13.73 -19.88
CA TYR A 156 3.56 13.67 -21.34
C TYR A 156 3.88 15.00 -22.01
N GLN A 157 3.57 16.13 -21.38
CA GLN A 157 3.81 17.46 -21.95
C GLN A 157 5.28 17.86 -21.85
N THR A 158 5.94 17.58 -20.72
CA THR A 158 7.34 17.99 -20.49
C THR A 158 8.36 16.87 -20.69
N ARG A 159 7.91 15.62 -20.80
CA ARG A 159 8.74 14.41 -20.86
C ARG A 159 9.62 14.23 -19.62
N LYS A 160 9.22 14.80 -18.49
CA LYS A 160 9.90 14.63 -17.20
C LYS A 160 9.30 13.49 -16.41
N GLU A 161 10.15 12.81 -15.65
CA GLU A 161 9.79 11.76 -14.70
C GLU A 161 10.15 12.21 -13.28
N TYR A 162 9.30 11.83 -12.32
CA TYR A 162 9.45 12.17 -10.92
C TYR A 162 9.35 10.90 -10.09
N ASN A 163 10.49 10.43 -9.57
CA ASN A 163 10.54 9.23 -8.72
C ASN A 163 9.99 9.52 -7.33
N PHE A 164 9.30 8.53 -6.77
CA PHE A 164 8.93 8.46 -5.35
C PHE A 164 9.78 7.43 -4.62
N ASN A 165 10.19 7.76 -3.41
CA ASN A 165 11.02 6.90 -2.59
C ASN A 165 10.13 5.97 -1.76
N ILE A 166 9.90 4.77 -2.28
CA ILE A 166 9.12 3.75 -1.57
C ILE A 166 10.02 3.05 -0.55
N LYS A 167 9.59 2.99 0.71
CA LYS A 167 10.36 2.38 1.80
C LYS A 167 9.81 1.00 2.13
N ASP A 168 10.73 0.11 2.45
CA ASP A 168 10.44 -1.24 2.89
C ASP A 168 10.17 -1.29 4.39
N THR A 169 9.07 -1.94 4.77
CA THR A 169 8.70 -2.18 6.16
C THR A 169 9.63 -3.20 6.83
N ASN A 170 10.25 -4.12 6.09
CA ASN A 170 11.13 -5.19 6.60
C ASN A 170 10.48 -6.12 7.64
N TYR A 171 9.15 -6.25 7.65
CA TYR A 171 8.42 -7.11 8.61
C TYR A 171 8.18 -8.50 8.02
N VAL A 172 9.21 -9.36 8.04
CA VAL A 172 9.17 -10.71 7.44
C VAL A 172 9.70 -11.80 8.38
N LYS A 173 9.03 -12.97 8.35
CA LYS A 173 9.61 -14.24 8.78
C LYS A 173 10.07 -15.04 7.55
N THR A 174 11.27 -15.58 7.60
CA THR A 174 11.88 -16.35 6.51
C THR A 174 12.17 -17.77 6.97
N TYR A 175 11.76 -18.73 6.16
CA TYR A 175 11.92 -20.16 6.38
C TYR A 175 12.62 -20.78 5.17
N LYS A 176 13.50 -21.76 5.39
CA LYS A 176 14.34 -22.33 4.33
C LYS A 176 14.39 -23.85 4.42
N ASP A 177 13.96 -24.51 3.35
CA ASP A 177 14.10 -25.97 3.16
C ASP A 177 14.79 -26.25 1.83
N GLY A 178 16.08 -26.58 1.90
CA GLY A 178 16.92 -26.78 0.72
C GLY A 178 16.98 -25.52 -0.17
N ASP A 179 16.56 -25.67 -1.42
CA ASP A 179 16.46 -24.57 -2.39
C ASP A 179 15.16 -23.77 -2.30
N THR A 180 14.27 -24.14 -1.37
CA THR A 180 13.01 -23.43 -1.16
C THR A 180 13.17 -22.36 -0.09
N THR A 181 12.72 -21.15 -0.38
CA THR A 181 12.62 -20.06 0.60
C THR A 181 11.17 -19.61 0.69
N VAL A 182 10.61 -19.59 1.90
CA VAL A 182 9.27 -19.07 2.20
C VAL A 182 9.44 -17.79 3.02
N GLU A 183 9.02 -16.66 2.45
CA GLU A 183 9.01 -15.34 3.08
C GLU A 183 7.56 -14.97 3.41
N ILE A 184 7.26 -14.71 4.68
CA ILE A 184 5.90 -14.37 5.16
C ILE A 184 5.93 -12.99 5.81
N SER A 185 5.18 -12.05 5.25
CA SER A 185 4.93 -10.74 5.82
C SER A 185 3.46 -10.60 6.23
N PRO A 186 3.07 -9.53 6.94
CA PRO A 186 1.66 -9.24 7.17
C PRO A 186 0.86 -9.01 5.89
N LEU A 187 1.51 -8.64 4.78
CA LEU A 187 0.87 -8.30 3.51
C LEU A 187 0.66 -9.52 2.60
N GLY A 188 1.49 -10.55 2.74
CA GLY A 188 1.45 -11.72 1.87
C GLY A 188 2.55 -12.73 2.14
N VAL A 189 2.68 -13.68 1.22
CA VAL A 189 3.71 -14.72 1.20
C VAL A 189 4.40 -14.71 -0.16
N SER A 190 5.72 -14.87 -0.17
CA SER A 190 6.52 -15.18 -1.36
C SER A 190 7.23 -16.51 -1.15
N ILE A 191 7.11 -17.41 -2.12
CA ILE A 191 7.78 -18.72 -2.10
C ILE A 191 8.66 -18.78 -3.34
N SER A 192 9.96 -18.91 -3.13
CA SER A 192 10.94 -19.16 -4.18
C SER A 192 11.33 -20.63 -4.14
N ALA A 193 11.15 -21.37 -5.24
CA ALA A 193 11.45 -22.80 -5.33
C ALA A 193 12.01 -23.17 -6.71
N LYS A 194 12.60 -24.36 -6.84
CA LYS A 194 13.04 -24.91 -8.15
C LYS A 194 11.90 -25.47 -8.99
N GLU A 195 10.83 -25.90 -8.33
CA GLU A 195 9.66 -26.50 -8.97
C GLU A 195 8.48 -25.53 -8.96
N LYS A 196 7.52 -25.76 -9.87
CA LYS A 196 6.28 -25.00 -9.96
C LYS A 196 5.40 -25.19 -8.72
N SER A 197 4.44 -24.29 -8.54
CA SER A 197 3.48 -24.31 -7.42
C SER A 197 2.50 -25.51 -7.39
N ALA A 198 2.51 -26.40 -8.38
CA ALA A 198 1.63 -27.55 -8.43
C ALA A 198 1.84 -28.49 -7.23
N GLY A 199 0.79 -28.71 -6.44
CA GLY A 199 0.86 -29.53 -5.23
C GLY A 199 1.41 -28.84 -3.99
N MET A 200 1.70 -27.52 -4.07
CA MET A 200 2.18 -26.72 -2.95
C MET A 200 1.12 -26.57 -1.85
N SER A 201 1.58 -26.66 -0.60
CA SER A 201 0.80 -26.43 0.61
C SER A 201 1.63 -25.64 1.61
N LEU A 202 1.07 -24.56 2.14
CA LEU A 202 1.63 -23.78 3.25
C LEU A 202 0.57 -23.61 4.33
N VAL A 203 0.91 -24.09 5.52
CA VAL A 203 0.11 -23.96 6.73
C VAL A 203 0.90 -23.19 7.76
N VAL A 204 0.24 -22.24 8.44
CA VAL A 204 0.80 -21.56 9.60
C VAL A 204 0.03 -21.96 10.84
N TYR A 205 0.74 -22.10 11.95
CA TYR A 205 0.14 -22.36 13.26
C TYR A 205 0.38 -21.15 14.14
N THR A 206 -0.69 -20.62 14.72
CA THR A 206 -0.64 -19.48 15.64
C THR A 206 -1.26 -19.82 16.97
N ASP A 207 -1.13 -18.92 17.94
CA ASP A 207 -1.85 -18.93 19.23
C ASP A 207 -3.39 -19.14 19.12
N LYS A 208 -3.97 -18.84 17.95
CA LYS A 208 -5.40 -18.97 17.64
C LYS A 208 -5.74 -20.24 16.85
N GLY A 209 -4.75 -21.06 16.52
CA GLY A 209 -4.91 -22.32 15.81
C GLY A 209 -4.24 -22.37 14.43
N LYS A 210 -4.65 -23.37 13.64
CA LYS A 210 -4.09 -23.68 12.32
C LYS A 210 -4.77 -22.84 11.23
N LYS A 211 -3.99 -22.24 10.34
CA LYS A 211 -4.47 -21.54 9.13
C LYS A 211 -3.74 -22.06 7.90
N GLU A 212 -4.49 -22.64 6.97
CA GLU A 212 -3.98 -23.04 5.65
C GLU A 212 -3.96 -21.77 4.77
N LEU A 213 -2.78 -21.33 4.37
CA LEU A 213 -2.60 -20.13 3.54
C LEU A 213 -2.60 -20.46 2.05
N ILE A 214 -1.96 -21.58 1.70
CA ILE A 214 -1.85 -22.09 0.33
C ILE A 214 -2.15 -23.58 0.38
N ASN A 215 -2.99 -24.06 -0.53
CA ASN A 215 -3.12 -25.47 -0.87
C ASN A 215 -3.65 -25.56 -2.29
N THR A 216 -2.75 -25.76 -3.26
CA THR A 216 -3.11 -25.72 -4.68
C THR A 216 -3.94 -26.93 -5.13
N LYS A 217 -4.02 -27.99 -4.32
CA LYS A 217 -4.92 -29.14 -4.55
C LYS A 217 -6.35 -28.90 -4.06
N LYS A 218 -6.55 -27.93 -3.17
CA LYS A 218 -7.86 -27.55 -2.60
C LYS A 218 -8.33 -26.17 -3.05
N ASP A 219 -7.69 -25.60 -4.07
CA ASP A 219 -7.93 -24.24 -4.56
C ASP A 219 -7.81 -23.15 -3.48
N ILE A 220 -6.96 -23.35 -2.48
CA ILE A 220 -6.68 -22.36 -1.43
C ILE A 220 -5.44 -21.54 -1.84
N GLY A 221 -5.59 -20.22 -1.89
CA GLY A 221 -4.51 -19.29 -2.22
C GLY A 221 -4.09 -19.32 -3.69
N THR A 222 -4.91 -19.88 -4.59
CA THR A 222 -4.59 -20.04 -6.02
C THR A 222 -4.63 -18.77 -6.85
N ASN A 223 -5.10 -17.65 -6.29
CA ASN A 223 -5.08 -16.32 -6.91
C ASN A 223 -3.71 -15.61 -6.78
N ALA A 224 -2.65 -16.38 -6.58
CA ALA A 224 -1.29 -15.87 -6.45
C ALA A 224 -0.69 -15.49 -7.82
N HIS A 225 0.29 -14.61 -7.77
CA HIS A 225 1.15 -14.30 -8.90
C HIS A 225 2.25 -15.35 -8.99
N GLU A 226 2.40 -16.01 -10.14
CA GLU A 226 3.50 -16.94 -10.39
C GLU A 226 4.39 -16.40 -11.51
N SER A 227 5.69 -16.31 -11.25
CA SER A 227 6.71 -15.89 -12.20
C SER A 227 7.89 -16.89 -12.19
N SER A 228 8.73 -16.83 -13.21
CA SER A 228 9.91 -17.71 -13.28
C SER A 228 11.14 -16.95 -13.75
N GLU A 229 12.28 -17.18 -13.09
CA GLU A 229 13.58 -16.75 -13.58
C GLU A 229 14.01 -17.69 -14.72
N VAL A 230 14.27 -17.16 -15.91
CA VAL A 230 14.68 -17.96 -17.08
C VAL A 230 16.16 -17.74 -17.38
N TYR A 231 16.93 -18.82 -17.48
CA TYR A 231 18.32 -18.80 -17.93
C TYR A 231 18.47 -19.71 -19.16
N LYS A 232 18.98 -19.15 -20.27
CA LYS A 232 19.16 -19.88 -21.55
C LYS A 232 17.90 -20.63 -22.01
N GLY A 233 16.73 -20.01 -21.85
CA GLY A 233 15.44 -20.60 -22.25
C GLY A 233 14.90 -21.68 -21.32
N LYS A 234 15.53 -21.94 -20.15
CA LYS A 234 15.02 -22.86 -19.12
C LYS A 234 14.72 -22.11 -17.83
N SER A 235 13.60 -22.41 -17.18
CA SER A 235 13.30 -21.88 -15.86
C SER A 235 14.32 -22.41 -14.85
N LYS A 236 14.97 -21.49 -14.13
CA LYS A 236 15.96 -21.75 -13.08
C LYS A 236 15.31 -21.78 -11.70
N SER A 237 14.31 -20.94 -11.49
CA SER A 237 13.51 -20.86 -10.27
C SER A 237 12.10 -20.35 -10.59
N TYR A 238 11.16 -20.67 -9.71
CA TYR A 238 9.79 -20.17 -9.72
C TYR A 238 9.56 -19.35 -8.46
N GLN A 239 8.83 -18.25 -8.62
CA GLN A 239 8.36 -17.43 -7.53
C GLN A 239 6.83 -17.48 -7.49
N TYR A 240 6.28 -17.71 -6.32
CA TYR A 240 4.85 -17.73 -6.06
C TYR A 240 4.51 -16.70 -4.98
N ILE A 241 3.76 -15.66 -5.34
CA ILE A 241 3.42 -14.55 -4.45
C ILE A 241 1.92 -14.51 -4.19
N LEU A 242 1.51 -14.82 -2.96
CA LEU A 242 0.14 -14.69 -2.50
C LEU A 242 -0.03 -13.39 -1.71
N LYS A 243 -0.80 -12.45 -2.25
CA LYS A 243 -1.23 -11.25 -1.54
C LYS A 243 -2.42 -11.58 -0.64
N PHE A 244 -2.34 -11.23 0.64
CA PHE A 244 -3.44 -11.48 1.56
C PHE A 244 -4.56 -10.45 1.42
N LYS A 245 -5.80 -10.93 1.46
CA LYS A 245 -7.00 -10.07 1.59
C LYS A 245 -7.08 -9.37 2.96
N ASN A 246 -6.49 -10.00 3.97
CA ASN A 246 -6.54 -9.60 5.37
C ASN A 246 -5.12 -9.69 5.94
N LEU A 247 -4.70 -8.70 6.70
CA LEU A 247 -3.37 -8.69 7.32
C LEU A 247 -3.17 -9.90 8.23
N LEU A 248 -1.96 -10.46 8.19
CA LEU A 248 -1.54 -11.55 9.08
C LEU A 248 -0.63 -11.01 10.18
N ASP A 249 -0.95 -11.30 11.44
CA ASP A 249 -0.05 -11.01 12.55
C ASP A 249 1.05 -12.09 12.61
N ILE A 250 2.17 -11.82 11.95
CA ILE A 250 3.26 -12.80 11.80
C ILE A 250 3.99 -13.08 13.12
N PHE A 251 3.89 -12.21 14.13
CA PHE A 251 4.52 -12.44 15.45
C PHE A 251 3.85 -13.57 16.23
N LYS A 252 2.57 -13.82 15.94
CA LYS A 252 1.82 -14.92 16.54
C LYS A 252 2.05 -16.26 15.85
N ILE A 253 2.79 -16.30 14.75
CA ILE A 253 3.15 -17.57 14.08
C ILE A 253 4.19 -18.29 14.94
N GLU A 254 3.83 -19.46 15.43
CA GLU A 254 4.69 -20.32 16.26
C GLU A 254 5.53 -21.25 15.41
N LYS A 255 4.92 -21.84 14.37
CA LYS A 255 5.56 -22.77 13.43
C LYS A 255 4.88 -22.72 12.07
N ILE A 256 5.56 -23.22 11.05
CA ILE A 256 4.96 -23.42 9.72
C ILE A 256 5.08 -24.88 9.29
N GLU A 257 4.23 -25.25 8.34
CA GLU A 257 4.35 -26.52 7.63
C GLU A 257 4.26 -26.24 6.13
N PHE A 258 5.34 -26.60 5.42
CA PHE A 258 5.45 -26.47 3.98
C PHE A 258 5.52 -27.86 3.34
N ASN A 259 4.57 -28.18 2.46
CA ASN A 259 4.43 -29.48 1.82
C ASN A 259 4.50 -30.68 2.79
N GLY A 260 3.93 -30.52 4.00
CA GLY A 260 3.91 -31.55 5.05
C GLY A 260 5.16 -31.62 5.92
N LYS A 261 6.21 -30.85 5.63
CA LYS A 261 7.40 -30.70 6.49
C LYS A 261 7.22 -29.51 7.42
N SER A 262 7.51 -29.69 8.70
CA SER A 262 7.39 -28.63 9.71
C SER A 262 8.73 -27.96 10.00
N GLU A 263 8.71 -26.64 10.22
CA GLU A 263 9.82 -25.81 10.70
C GLU A 263 9.35 -24.91 11.85
#